data_AF-A0A9P3BX61-F1
#
_entry.id   AF-A0A9P3BX61-F1
#
_cell.length_a   1.000
_cell.length_b   1.000
_cell.length_c   1.000
_cell.angle_alpha   90.00
_cell.angle_beta   90.00
_cell.angle_gamma   90.00
#
_symmetry.space_group_name_H-M   'P 1'
#
loop_
_entity.id
_entity.type
_entity.pdbx_description
1 polymer ?
#
loop_
_entity_poly.entity_id
_entity_poly.type
_entity_poly.pdbx_seq_one_letter_code
_entity_poly.pdbx_strand_id
1 'polypeptide(L)'
;MSRGQTRDWNKERVILDRRGSDGEYDVSYNKSHRIERPGPSYYGPNFSNVENKRSASLAYGDIRQPRMPDPYVKRPQPYTEEVEKDYNQYKKYDKLYAEAKAKTKNNKNFLRTRMDDSQYRQKLETVRDTAHGSMVAANTAAAARTGFAHKYPYSYEDLAAQQTHKKSATDLLNGARNARMQNLTASSKLRK
;
A
#
# COMPACT_ATOMS: atom_id res chain seq x y z
N MET A 1 -48.00 37.33 44.87
CA MET A 1 -46.99 38.37 45.07
C MET A 1 -45.81 38.10 44.15
N SER A 2 -45.51 39.06 43.28
CA SER A 2 -44.39 39.06 42.33
C SER A 2 -43.07 39.35 43.03
N ARG A 3 -42.00 38.63 42.69
CA ARG A 3 -40.62 39.16 42.62
C ARG A 3 -39.86 38.43 41.53
N GLY A 4 -39.57 39.17 40.46
CA GLY A 4 -38.67 38.73 39.39
C GLY A 4 -37.21 38.79 39.82
N GLN A 5 -36.39 38.02 39.11
CA GLN A 5 -35.02 38.39 38.81
C GLN A 5 -34.77 38.14 37.32
N THR A 6 -34.75 39.23 36.58
CA THR A 6 -34.06 39.37 35.30
C THR A 6 -32.60 38.97 35.47
N ARG A 7 -32.14 37.97 34.71
CA ARG A 7 -30.71 37.71 34.52
C ARG A 7 -30.30 38.24 33.15
N ASP A 8 -29.40 39.20 33.19
CA ASP A 8 -28.73 39.87 32.08
C ASP A 8 -28.28 38.90 30.97
N TRP A 9 -28.60 39.26 29.73
CA TRP A 9 -28.15 38.57 28.52
C TRP A 9 -26.78 39.04 27.99
N ASN A 10 -26.08 39.92 28.71
CA ASN A 10 -24.79 40.43 28.29
C ASN A 10 -23.69 40.06 29.29
N LYS A 11 -23.27 38.80 29.26
CA LYS A 11 -21.90 38.42 29.60
C LYS A 11 -21.41 37.44 28.57
N GLU A 12 -20.55 37.95 27.70
CA GLU A 12 -19.59 37.19 26.90
C GLU A 12 -18.98 36.10 27.78
N ARG A 13 -19.52 34.88 27.71
CA ARG A 13 -18.76 33.71 28.10
C ARG A 13 -17.89 33.38 26.91
N VAL A 14 -16.67 33.90 26.97
CA VAL A 14 -15.52 33.22 26.38
C VAL A 14 -15.50 31.82 26.99
N ILE A 15 -16.15 30.86 26.33
CA ILE A 15 -16.01 29.44 26.65
C ILE A 15 -14.64 29.04 26.11
N LEU A 16 -13.63 29.29 26.93
CA LEU A 16 -12.31 28.67 26.84
C LEU A 16 -12.43 27.21 27.31
N ASP A 17 -13.21 26.40 26.59
CA ASP A 17 -13.01 24.96 26.63
C ASP A 17 -12.16 24.57 25.44
N ARG A 18 -10.87 24.34 25.75
CA ARG A 18 -9.80 23.88 24.86
C ARG A 18 -9.99 22.41 24.41
N ARG A 19 -11.22 21.94 24.45
CA ARG A 19 -11.71 20.68 23.88
C ARG A 19 -12.92 21.06 23.06
N GLY A 20 -12.68 21.29 21.76
CA GLY A 20 -13.74 21.20 20.77
C GLY A 20 -14.40 19.85 20.98
N SER A 21 -15.56 19.90 21.61
CA SER A 21 -16.42 18.75 21.83
C SER A 21 -16.92 18.35 20.45
N ASP A 22 -16.17 17.48 19.79
CA ASP A 22 -16.64 16.58 18.73
C ASP A 22 -17.64 15.56 19.31
N GLY A 23 -18.57 16.02 20.16
CA GLY A 23 -19.69 15.25 20.69
C GLY A 23 -20.67 14.84 19.61
N GLU A 24 -20.53 15.34 18.37
CA GLU A 24 -21.20 14.80 17.18
C GLU A 24 -20.57 13.49 16.66
N TYR A 25 -19.36 13.14 17.11
CA TYR A 25 -18.67 11.91 16.71
C TYR A 25 -18.59 10.85 17.82
N ASP A 26 -18.92 11.20 19.06
CA ASP A 26 -19.15 10.22 20.11
C ASP A 26 -20.54 9.59 19.90
N VAL A 27 -20.54 8.43 19.24
CA VAL A 27 -21.72 7.59 19.11
C VAL A 27 -22.19 7.23 20.52
N SER A 28 -23.29 7.85 20.97
CA SER A 28 -24.03 7.37 22.12
C SER A 28 -24.46 5.93 21.84
N TYR A 29 -23.81 4.97 22.49
CA TYR A 29 -24.07 3.55 22.28
C TYR A 29 -25.32 3.11 23.04
N ASN A 30 -26.46 3.72 22.70
CA ASN A 30 -27.78 3.23 23.07
C ASN A 30 -28.40 2.54 21.84
N LYS A 31 -27.81 1.41 21.44
CA LYS A 31 -28.50 0.43 20.58
C LYS A 31 -28.56 -0.90 21.31
N SER A 32 -29.66 -1.09 22.02
CA SER A 32 -30.19 -2.41 22.32
C SER A 32 -30.48 -3.15 21.01
N HIS A 33 -30.18 -4.44 21.01
CA HIS A 33 -30.49 -5.46 19.98
C HIS A 33 -29.45 -5.68 18.87
N ARG A 34 -28.85 -6.88 18.95
CA ARG A 34 -28.00 -7.60 17.98
C ARG A 34 -26.65 -6.95 17.68
N ILE A 35 -25.59 -7.60 18.18
CA ILE A 35 -24.22 -7.47 17.66
C ILE A 35 -24.25 -8.02 16.23
N GLU A 36 -24.73 -7.25 15.27
CA GLU A 36 -24.63 -7.58 13.86
C GLU A 36 -23.15 -7.58 13.50
N ARG A 37 -22.65 -8.71 13.01
CA ARG A 37 -21.29 -8.77 12.45
C ARG A 37 -21.22 -7.70 11.36
N PRO A 38 -20.17 -6.85 11.34
CA PRO A 38 -20.01 -5.86 10.29
C PRO A 38 -20.12 -6.57 8.94
N GLY A 39 -20.83 -5.94 8.01
CA GLY A 39 -20.95 -6.43 6.66
C GLY A 39 -19.56 -6.68 6.05
N PRO A 40 -19.47 -7.52 5.02
CA PRO A 40 -18.20 -7.75 4.38
C PRO A 40 -17.56 -6.39 3.96
N SER A 41 -16.36 -6.05 4.52
CA SER A 41 -15.35 -5.07 4.02
C SER A 41 -14.19 -5.59 3.12
N TYR A 42 -13.88 -4.93 1.99
CA TYR A 42 -12.71 -5.28 1.17
C TYR A 42 -11.39 -4.95 1.89
N TYR A 43 -11.45 -4.02 2.83
CA TYR A 43 -10.31 -3.38 3.43
C TYR A 43 -9.73 -4.21 4.57
N GLY A 44 -8.41 -4.15 4.72
CA GLY A 44 -7.73 -4.75 5.87
C GLY A 44 -8.11 -4.05 7.19
N PRO A 45 -7.76 -4.65 8.35
CA PRO A 45 -8.09 -4.11 9.67
C PRO A 45 -7.62 -2.67 9.88
N ASN A 46 -6.48 -2.32 9.28
CA ASN A 46 -5.88 -0.98 9.36
C ASN A 46 -6.54 0.05 8.40
N PHE A 47 -7.47 -0.39 7.55
CA PHE A 47 -8.13 0.42 6.53
C PHE A 47 -9.66 0.38 6.62
N SER A 48 -10.22 -0.26 7.65
CA SER A 48 -11.67 -0.28 7.92
C SER A 48 -12.25 1.13 8.11
N ASN A 49 -11.45 2.06 8.62
CA ASN A 49 -11.84 3.47 8.72
C ASN A 49 -11.92 4.17 7.34
N VAL A 50 -11.12 3.76 6.35
CA VAL A 50 -11.18 4.31 4.98
C VAL A 50 -12.52 3.98 4.33
N GLU A 51 -13.00 2.74 4.49
CA GLU A 51 -14.32 2.33 3.99
C GLU A 51 -15.46 3.16 4.59
N ASN A 52 -15.33 3.52 5.87
CA ASN A 52 -16.30 4.33 6.58
C ASN A 52 -16.08 5.85 6.42
N LYS A 53 -15.14 6.28 5.55
CA LYS A 53 -14.70 7.68 5.36
C LYS A 53 -14.27 8.37 6.67
N ARG A 54 -13.77 7.60 7.64
CA ARG A 54 -13.27 8.08 8.94
C ARG A 54 -11.78 8.38 8.86
N SER A 55 -11.33 9.41 9.57
CA SER A 55 -9.90 9.75 9.68
C SER A 55 -9.11 8.58 10.29
N ALA A 56 -7.98 8.24 9.67
CA ALA A 56 -7.09 7.16 10.11
C ALA A 56 -6.19 7.57 11.30
N SER A 57 -6.68 8.45 12.18
CA SER A 57 -5.87 9.02 13.25
C SER A 57 -5.56 7.97 14.32
N LEU A 58 -4.28 7.63 14.43
CA LEU A 58 -3.62 6.79 15.46
C LEU A 58 -3.69 7.37 16.88
N ALA A 59 -4.51 8.38 17.14
CA ALA A 59 -4.64 9.00 18.44
C ALA A 59 -5.68 8.26 19.27
N TYR A 60 -5.30 7.85 20.48
CA TYR A 60 -6.11 7.16 21.51
C TYR A 60 -6.10 5.63 21.48
N GLY A 61 -4.99 5.05 21.95
CA GLY A 61 -4.89 4.57 23.34
C GLY A 61 -5.70 3.35 23.79
N ASP A 62 -6.73 2.92 23.08
CA ASP A 62 -7.53 1.75 23.48
C ASP A 62 -8.19 1.09 22.27
N ILE A 63 -7.36 0.63 21.32
CA ILE A 63 -7.83 0.00 20.08
C ILE A 63 -8.22 -1.44 20.40
N ARG A 64 -9.47 -1.66 20.82
CA ARG A 64 -10.10 -2.97 20.65
C ARG A 64 -10.01 -3.34 19.17
N GLN A 65 -9.21 -4.35 18.84
CA GLN A 65 -9.10 -4.83 17.46
C GLN A 65 -10.51 -5.17 16.96
N PRO A 66 -11.01 -4.54 15.88
CA PRO A 66 -12.33 -4.86 15.36
C PRO A 66 -12.39 -6.35 15.03
N ARG A 67 -13.49 -7.03 15.40
CA ARG A 67 -13.72 -8.43 15.02
C ARG A 67 -13.70 -8.52 13.49
N MET A 68 -12.68 -9.16 12.94
CA MET A 68 -12.53 -9.28 11.49
C MET A 68 -13.68 -10.10 10.91
N PRO A 69 -14.21 -9.72 9.73
CA PRO A 69 -15.09 -10.61 8.99
C PRO A 69 -14.35 -11.92 8.67
N ASP A 70 -15.10 -13.00 8.52
CA ASP A 70 -14.55 -14.32 8.22
C ASP A 70 -13.72 -14.24 6.92
N PRO A 71 -12.41 -14.55 6.95
CA PRO A 71 -11.48 -14.26 5.84
C PRO A 71 -11.79 -14.95 4.51
N TYR A 72 -12.75 -15.88 4.49
CA TYR A 72 -13.04 -16.75 3.34
C TYR A 72 -14.43 -16.58 2.74
N VAL A 73 -15.15 -15.51 3.05
CA VAL A 73 -16.38 -15.20 2.31
C VAL A 73 -15.98 -14.49 1.01
N LYS A 74 -15.99 -15.27 -0.08
CA LYS A 74 -15.89 -14.78 -1.47
C LYS A 74 -16.67 -13.48 -1.61
N ARG A 75 -16.00 -12.43 -2.06
CA ARG A 75 -16.71 -11.19 -2.42
C ARG A 75 -17.06 -11.17 -3.88
N PRO A 76 -18.22 -10.58 -4.20
CA PRO A 76 -18.68 -10.54 -5.57
C PRO A 76 -17.69 -9.74 -6.39
N GLN A 77 -17.11 -10.40 -7.40
CA GLN A 77 -16.82 -9.69 -8.64
C GLN A 77 -18.17 -9.14 -9.15
N PRO A 78 -18.21 -7.91 -9.64
CA PRO A 78 -17.07 -7.05 -9.97
C PRO A 78 -16.46 -6.29 -8.77
N TYR A 79 -15.19 -5.92 -8.89
CA TYR A 79 -14.55 -4.99 -7.95
C TYR A 79 -15.32 -3.65 -7.92
N THR A 80 -15.31 -2.99 -6.76
CA THR A 80 -15.76 -1.59 -6.71
C THR A 80 -14.78 -0.72 -7.50
N GLU A 81 -15.24 0.42 -8.02
CA GLU A 81 -14.42 1.32 -8.85
C GLU A 81 -13.07 1.67 -8.19
N GLU A 82 -13.07 1.88 -6.86
CA GLU A 82 -11.85 2.16 -6.09
C GLU A 82 -10.87 0.97 -6.08
N VAL A 83 -11.38 -0.24 -5.81
CA VAL A 83 -10.55 -1.46 -5.75
C VAL A 83 -10.02 -1.80 -7.14
N GLU A 84 -10.85 -1.63 -8.18
CA GLU A 84 -10.45 -1.84 -9.57
C GLU A 84 -9.35 -0.87 -10.00
N LYS A 85 -9.47 0.41 -9.62
CA LYS A 85 -8.44 1.41 -9.91
C LYS A 85 -7.10 1.04 -9.27
N ASP A 86 -7.10 0.66 -8.00
CA ASP A 86 -5.88 0.24 -7.29
C ASP A 86 -5.31 -1.08 -7.83
N TYR A 87 -6.19 -2.01 -8.23
CA TYR A 87 -5.82 -3.25 -8.90
C TYR A 87 -5.08 -2.97 -10.22
N ASN A 88 -5.68 -2.14 -11.07
CA ASN A 88 -5.11 -1.72 -12.35
C ASN A 88 -3.80 -0.96 -12.15
N GLN A 89 -3.70 -0.16 -11.09
CA GLN A 89 -2.49 0.57 -10.76
C GLN A 89 -1.32 -0.35 -10.42
N TYR A 90 -1.48 -1.35 -9.55
CA TYR A 90 -0.37 -2.26 -9.26
C TYR A 90 0.00 -3.12 -10.47
N LYS A 91 -0.99 -3.54 -11.27
CA LYS A 91 -0.75 -4.27 -12.53
C LYS A 91 0.01 -3.46 -13.57
N LYS A 92 -0.17 -2.13 -13.59
CA LYS A 92 0.65 -1.24 -14.42
C LYS A 92 2.13 -1.34 -14.05
N TYR A 93 2.46 -1.39 -12.76
CA TYR A 93 3.85 -1.53 -12.33
C TYR A 93 4.44 -2.91 -12.66
N ASP A 94 3.64 -3.98 -12.64
CA ASP A 94 4.07 -5.30 -13.14
C ASP A 94 4.51 -5.22 -14.62
N LYS A 95 3.76 -4.50 -15.46
CA LYS A 95 4.10 -4.29 -16.88
C LYS A 95 5.39 -3.48 -17.04
N LEU A 96 5.53 -2.39 -16.29
CA LEU A 96 6.76 -1.57 -16.30
C LEU A 96 7.99 -2.38 -15.88
N TYR A 97 7.85 -3.26 -14.89
CA TYR A 97 8.93 -4.18 -14.54
C TYR A 97 9.22 -5.18 -15.65
N ALA A 98 8.20 -5.75 -16.31
CA ALA A 98 8.42 -6.67 -17.42
C ALA A 98 9.19 -6.01 -18.58
N GLU A 99 8.85 -4.77 -18.92
CA GLU A 99 9.57 -3.96 -19.91
C GLU A 99 11.02 -3.68 -19.49
N ALA A 100 11.24 -3.27 -18.24
CA ALA A 100 12.58 -3.04 -17.71
C ALA A 100 13.42 -4.33 -17.68
N LYS A 101 12.81 -5.47 -17.32
CA LYS A 101 13.45 -6.78 -17.30
C LYS A 101 13.83 -7.21 -18.72
N ALA A 102 12.99 -6.96 -19.73
CA ALA A 102 13.31 -7.28 -21.12
C ALA A 102 14.59 -6.57 -21.59
N LYS A 103 14.81 -5.32 -21.16
CA LYS A 103 16.05 -4.56 -21.46
C LYS A 103 17.31 -5.19 -20.86
N THR A 104 17.19 -5.97 -19.78
CA THR A 104 18.33 -6.65 -19.13
C THR A 104 18.71 -7.99 -19.76
N LYS A 105 18.00 -8.45 -20.79
CA LYS A 105 18.22 -9.77 -21.43
C LYS A 105 19.69 -10.00 -21.85
N ASN A 106 20.34 -8.96 -22.35
CA ASN A 106 21.72 -9.03 -22.84
C ASN A 106 22.78 -8.77 -21.77
N ASN A 107 22.38 -8.40 -20.54
CA ASN A 107 23.32 -7.96 -19.51
C ASN A 107 24.35 -9.03 -19.13
N LYS A 108 23.95 -10.30 -19.13
CA LYS A 108 24.88 -11.41 -18.85
C LYS A 108 26.01 -11.50 -19.87
N ASN A 109 25.72 -11.22 -21.14
CA ASN A 109 26.71 -11.23 -22.21
C ASN A 109 27.64 -10.02 -22.10
N PHE A 110 27.06 -8.83 -21.88
CA PHE A 110 27.83 -7.60 -21.69
C PHE A 110 28.75 -7.64 -20.47
N LEU A 111 28.33 -8.28 -19.37
CA LEU A 111 29.18 -8.48 -18.20
C LEU A 111 30.37 -9.41 -18.46
N ARG A 112 30.34 -10.24 -19.51
CA ARG A 112 31.45 -11.11 -19.91
C ARG A 112 32.42 -10.46 -20.90
N THR A 113 32.13 -9.25 -21.36
CA THR A 113 33.01 -8.49 -22.25
C THR A 113 34.38 -8.32 -21.61
N ARG A 114 35.43 -8.52 -22.42
CA ARG A 114 36.83 -8.34 -22.01
C ARG A 114 37.23 -6.86 -22.12
N MET A 115 38.23 -6.47 -21.34
CA MET A 115 38.64 -5.06 -21.19
C MET A 115 39.29 -4.47 -22.45
N ASP A 116 39.87 -5.31 -23.30
CA ASP A 116 40.46 -5.00 -24.60
C ASP A 116 39.42 -4.70 -25.69
N ASP A 117 38.14 -5.00 -25.46
CA ASP A 117 37.06 -4.66 -26.39
C ASP A 117 36.89 -3.13 -26.48
N SER A 118 36.94 -2.60 -27.71
CA SER A 118 36.65 -1.19 -28.02
C SER A 118 35.36 -0.65 -27.39
N GLN A 119 34.34 -1.50 -27.19
CA GLN A 119 33.06 -1.14 -26.60
C GLN A 119 32.91 -1.53 -25.12
N TYR A 120 33.98 -1.97 -24.45
CA TYR A 120 33.93 -2.48 -23.08
C TYR A 120 33.21 -1.53 -22.10
N ARG A 121 33.62 -0.26 -22.08
CA ARG A 121 33.02 0.75 -21.18
C ARG A 121 31.54 0.97 -21.48
N GLN A 122 31.20 1.21 -22.75
CA GLN A 122 29.81 1.43 -23.16
C GLN A 122 28.89 0.25 -22.81
N LYS A 123 29.37 -0.99 -23.02
CA LYS A 123 28.62 -2.21 -22.66
C LYS A 123 28.39 -2.30 -21.16
N LEU A 124 29.39 -1.97 -20.33
CA LEU A 124 29.25 -1.99 -18.86
C LEU A 124 28.36 -0.86 -18.34
N GLU A 125 28.44 0.34 -18.89
CA GLU A 125 27.53 1.44 -18.56
C GLU A 125 26.08 1.07 -18.90
N THR A 126 25.86 0.48 -20.08
CA THR A 126 24.55 -0.05 -20.48
C THR A 126 24.02 -1.08 -19.49
N VAL A 127 24.88 -2.01 -19.01
CA VAL A 127 24.48 -2.95 -17.96
C VAL A 127 24.12 -2.22 -16.68
N ARG A 128 24.95 -1.28 -16.22
CA ARG A 128 24.72 -0.54 -14.98
C ARG A 128 23.36 0.15 -15.01
N ASP A 129 23.05 0.84 -16.09
CA ASP A 129 21.86 1.66 -16.20
C ASP A 129 20.59 0.81 -16.39
N THR A 130 20.64 -0.22 -17.24
CA THR A 130 19.51 -1.15 -17.42
C THR A 130 19.24 -1.97 -16.16
N ALA A 131 20.28 -2.41 -15.45
CA ALA A 131 20.15 -3.12 -14.18
C ALA A 131 19.61 -2.20 -13.08
N HIS A 132 20.03 -0.93 -13.04
CA HIS A 132 19.46 0.06 -12.13
C HIS A 132 17.96 0.26 -12.38
N GLY A 133 17.57 0.51 -13.64
CA GLY A 133 16.17 0.68 -14.02
C GLY A 133 15.32 -0.55 -13.69
N SER A 134 15.84 -1.76 -13.95
CA SER A 134 15.14 -3.01 -13.58
C SER A 134 15.02 -3.19 -12.08
N MET A 135 16.01 -2.76 -11.28
CA MET A 135 15.97 -2.82 -9.82
C MET A 135 14.88 -1.90 -9.26
N VAL A 136 14.84 -0.64 -9.73
CA VAL A 136 13.83 0.33 -9.30
C VAL A 136 12.44 -0.16 -9.67
N ALA A 137 12.23 -0.55 -10.94
CA ALA A 137 10.94 -1.06 -11.41
C ALA A 137 10.46 -2.29 -10.62
N ALA A 138 11.37 -3.24 -10.32
CA ALA A 138 11.05 -4.41 -9.52
C ALA A 138 10.62 -4.07 -8.10
N ASN A 139 11.34 -3.16 -7.43
CA ASN A 139 11.00 -2.71 -6.08
C ASN A 139 9.65 -1.97 -6.05
N THR A 140 9.41 -1.08 -7.03
CA THR A 140 8.13 -0.36 -7.15
C THR A 140 6.97 -1.32 -7.39
N ALA A 141 7.13 -2.29 -8.30
CA ALA A 141 6.11 -3.32 -8.55
C ALA A 141 5.86 -4.19 -7.32
N ALA A 142 6.92 -4.60 -6.61
CA ALA A 142 6.80 -5.38 -5.37
C ALA A 142 6.03 -4.59 -4.30
N ALA A 143 6.38 -3.32 -4.09
CA ALA A 143 5.74 -2.44 -3.11
C ALA A 143 4.26 -2.18 -3.46
N ALA A 144 3.95 -1.90 -4.72
CA ALA A 144 2.57 -1.71 -5.15
C ALA A 144 1.73 -2.98 -4.95
N ARG A 145 2.31 -4.14 -5.29
CA ARG A 145 1.68 -5.44 -5.11
C ARG A 145 1.43 -5.74 -3.62
N THR A 146 2.45 -5.63 -2.77
CA THR A 146 2.28 -5.89 -1.33
C THR A 146 1.34 -4.88 -0.68
N GLY A 147 1.38 -3.62 -1.11
CA GLY A 147 0.45 -2.57 -0.70
C GLY A 147 -0.99 -2.92 -1.02
N PHE A 148 -1.27 -3.40 -2.24
CA PHE A 148 -2.61 -3.88 -2.62
C PHE A 148 -3.06 -5.05 -1.74
N ALA A 149 -2.21 -6.05 -1.50
CA ALA A 149 -2.54 -7.18 -0.64
C ALA A 149 -2.82 -6.77 0.82
N HIS A 150 -2.11 -5.77 1.32
CA HIS A 150 -2.27 -5.27 2.67
C HIS A 150 -3.53 -4.38 2.81
N LYS A 151 -3.83 -3.58 1.78
CA LYS A 151 -5.03 -2.74 1.72
C LYS A 151 -6.29 -3.59 1.52
N TYR A 152 -6.22 -4.60 0.65
CA TYR A 152 -7.35 -5.43 0.24
C TYR A 152 -7.11 -6.94 0.45
N PRO A 153 -6.93 -7.42 1.69
CA PRO A 153 -6.62 -8.82 1.96
C PRO A 153 -7.75 -9.78 1.54
N TYR A 154 -8.98 -9.28 1.43
CA TYR A 154 -10.19 -10.04 1.09
C TYR A 154 -10.62 -9.88 -0.39
N SER A 155 -9.75 -9.33 -1.24
CA SER A 155 -10.02 -9.13 -2.68
C SER A 155 -9.73 -10.35 -3.56
N TYR A 156 -9.21 -11.43 -2.96
CA TYR A 156 -8.81 -12.65 -3.66
C TYR A 156 -9.94 -13.66 -3.68
N GLU A 157 -10.00 -14.45 -4.76
CA GLU A 157 -11.01 -15.50 -4.95
C GLU A 157 -10.84 -16.65 -3.95
N ASP A 158 -9.59 -17.02 -3.67
CA ASP A 158 -9.22 -18.08 -2.76
C ASP A 158 -7.82 -17.87 -2.14
N LEU A 159 -7.45 -18.77 -1.23
CA LEU A 159 -6.14 -18.76 -0.58
C LEU A 159 -4.99 -19.02 -1.57
N ALA A 160 -5.23 -19.78 -2.64
CA ALA A 160 -4.24 -20.06 -3.67
C ALA A 160 -3.89 -18.82 -4.50
N ALA A 161 -4.87 -17.98 -4.82
CA ALA A 161 -4.70 -16.70 -5.49
C ALA A 161 -3.91 -15.74 -4.59
N GLN A 162 -4.21 -15.71 -3.29
CA GLN A 162 -3.45 -14.91 -2.32
C GLN A 162 -2.00 -15.40 -2.21
N GLN A 163 -1.76 -16.72 -2.17
CA GLN A 163 -0.42 -17.30 -2.17
C GLN A 163 0.34 -16.98 -3.45
N THR A 164 -0.31 -17.11 -4.61
CA THR A 164 0.27 -16.78 -5.92
C THR A 164 0.67 -15.31 -5.99
N HIS A 165 -0.15 -14.44 -5.41
CA HIS A 165 0.15 -13.02 -5.32
C HIS A 165 1.37 -12.73 -4.44
N LYS A 166 1.44 -13.36 -3.25
CA LYS A 166 2.62 -13.29 -2.37
C LYS A 166 3.88 -13.81 -3.06
N LYS A 167 3.80 -14.96 -3.74
CA LYS A 167 4.89 -15.54 -4.51
C LYS A 167 5.38 -14.57 -5.60
N SER A 168 4.45 -13.97 -6.33
CA SER A 168 4.79 -12.99 -7.36
C SER A 168 5.50 -11.76 -6.78
N ALA A 169 5.09 -11.28 -5.60
CA ALA A 169 5.79 -10.21 -4.90
C ALA A 169 7.22 -10.62 -4.50
N THR A 170 7.41 -11.85 -4.01
CA THR A 170 8.76 -12.36 -3.68
C THR A 170 9.65 -12.52 -4.91
N ASP A 171 9.08 -12.93 -6.04
CA ASP A 171 9.81 -13.06 -7.30
C ASP A 171 10.27 -11.69 -7.84
N LEU A 172 9.46 -10.64 -7.66
CA LEU A 172 9.85 -9.26 -7.95
C LEU A 172 11.02 -8.80 -7.07
N LEU A 173 10.96 -9.05 -5.76
CA LEU A 173 12.06 -8.73 -4.84
C LEU A 173 13.35 -9.47 -5.18
N ASN A 174 13.26 -10.75 -5.56
CA ASN A 174 14.41 -11.52 -6.02
C ASN A 174 14.95 -10.97 -7.36
N GLY A 175 14.07 -10.52 -8.25
CA GLY A 175 14.45 -9.78 -9.45
C GLY A 175 15.24 -8.51 -9.14
N ALA A 176 14.79 -7.72 -8.18
CA ALA A 176 15.48 -6.51 -7.74
C ALA A 176 16.87 -6.81 -7.18
N ARG A 177 17.01 -7.87 -6.36
CA ARG A 177 18.30 -8.34 -5.82
C ARG A 177 19.27 -8.74 -6.93
N ASN A 178 18.79 -9.51 -7.90
CA ASN A 178 19.62 -9.94 -9.04
C ASN A 178 20.08 -8.75 -9.89
N ALA A 179 19.19 -7.80 -10.16
CA ALA A 179 19.53 -6.57 -10.89
C ALA A 179 20.55 -5.72 -10.11
N ARG A 180 20.40 -5.60 -8.79
CA ARG A 180 21.39 -4.94 -7.92
C ARG A 180 22.78 -5.57 -8.06
N MET A 181 22.87 -6.90 -8.03
CA MET A 181 24.15 -7.58 -8.19
C MET A 181 24.81 -7.28 -9.54
N GLN A 182 24.03 -7.29 -10.63
CA GLN A 182 24.54 -6.92 -11.96
C GLN A 182 25.07 -5.49 -12.01
N ASN A 183 24.34 -4.54 -11.41
CA ASN A 183 24.76 -3.14 -11.32
C ASN A 183 26.09 -3.01 -10.56
N LEU A 184 26.21 -3.68 -9.40
CA LEU A 184 27.44 -3.67 -8.60
C LEU A 184 28.61 -4.28 -9.35
N THR A 185 28.41 -5.40 -10.05
CA THR A 185 29.45 -6.02 -10.88
C THR A 185 29.91 -5.09 -12.00
N ALA A 186 28.99 -4.45 -12.73
CA ALA A 186 29.33 -3.51 -13.79
C ALA A 186 30.09 -2.29 -13.23
N SER A 187 29.61 -1.72 -12.12
CA SER A 187 30.23 -0.59 -11.45
C SER A 187 31.64 -0.90 -10.96
N SER A 188 31.86 -2.10 -10.40
CA SER A 188 33.19 -2.55 -9.98
C SER A 188 34.14 -2.70 -11.17
N LYS A 189 33.66 -3.24 -12.29
CA LYS A 189 34.44 -3.41 -13.51
C LYS A 189 34.81 -2.10 -14.22
N LEU A 190 34.00 -1.06 -14.08
CA LEU A 190 34.28 0.28 -14.63
C LEU A 190 35.34 1.05 -13.83
N ARG A 191 35.60 0.66 -12.57
CA ARG A 191 36.60 1.30 -11.70
C ARG A 191 38.02 0.72 -11.85
N LYS A 192 38.15 -0.42 -12.52
CA LYS A 192 39.43 -1.06 -12.85
C LYS A 192 39.90 -0.56 -14.21
#